data_AF-U7QPT9-F1
#
_entry.id   AF-U7QPT9-F1
#
_cell.length_a   1.000
_cell.length_b   1.000
_cell.length_c   1.000
_cell.angle_alpha   90.00
_cell.angle_beta   90.00
_cell.angle_gamma   90.00
#
_symmetry.space_group_name_H-M   'P 1'
#
loop_
_entity.id
_entity.type
_entity.pdbx_description
1 polymer ?
#
loop_
_entity_poly.entity_id
_entity_poly.type
_entity_poly.pdbx_seq_one_letter_code
_entity_poly.pdbx_strand_id
1 'polypeptide(L)'
;MIYFFPLPSFGATVLEEIKTTGILKAGVRQDAAPLGYRSAKGEWEGYCFELIELLANRLQKQLNLSQPIKIEYIKSTLENREQIVRDKTVHLECSPNTVTRTPQSGIVYSDRFLITGVYLLVRPDNKGYINPSGAARKYFHRCASGFFNPKVYYQSIFSCSTH
;
A
#
# COMPACT_ATOMS: atom_id res chain seq x y z
N MET A 1 -12.00 36.98 8.52
CA MET A 1 -12.00 35.52 8.35
C MET A 1 -10.56 35.05 8.56
N ILE A 2 -10.24 34.58 9.76
CA ILE A 2 -8.87 34.20 10.14
C ILE A 2 -8.67 32.76 9.64
N TYR A 3 -7.84 32.59 8.61
CA TYR A 3 -7.42 31.27 8.15
C TYR A 3 -6.39 30.72 9.12
N PHE A 4 -6.81 29.78 9.97
CA PHE A 4 -5.93 29.01 10.84
C PHE A 4 -5.24 27.93 9.99
N PHE A 5 -4.07 28.24 9.44
CA PHE A 5 -3.19 27.21 8.88
C PHE A 5 -2.41 26.59 10.05
N PRO A 6 -2.65 25.32 10.43
CA PRO A 6 -1.87 24.69 11.46
C PRO A 6 -0.43 24.53 10.96
N LEU A 7 0.53 25.09 11.70
CA LEU A 7 1.95 24.85 11.48
C LEU A 7 2.24 23.36 11.67
N PRO A 8 3.12 22.74 10.85
CA PRO A 8 3.54 21.37 11.07
C PRO A 8 4.28 21.29 12.42
N SER A 9 3.66 20.64 13.41
CA SER A 9 4.29 20.31 14.69
C SER A 9 5.39 19.28 14.44
N PHE A 10 6.63 19.62 14.80
CA PHE A 10 7.81 18.78 14.62
C PHE A 10 7.89 17.56 15.58
N GLY A 11 6.80 17.23 16.28
CA GLY A 11 6.74 16.09 17.21
C GLY A 11 5.41 15.36 17.28
N ALA A 12 4.43 15.70 16.44
CA ALA A 12 3.13 15.03 16.47
C ALA A 12 3.22 13.60 15.92
N THR A 13 2.60 12.66 16.64
CA THR A 13 2.46 11.29 16.13
C THR A 13 1.47 11.26 14.96
N VAL A 14 1.49 10.19 14.14
CA VAL A 14 0.52 10.01 13.05
C VAL A 14 -0.92 10.08 13.58
N LEU A 15 -1.21 9.47 14.73
CA LEU A 15 -2.53 9.50 15.34
C LEU A 15 -2.94 10.90 15.81
N GLU A 16 -1.98 11.69 16.31
CA GLU A 16 -2.23 13.07 16.71
C GLU A 16 -2.49 13.98 15.50
N GLU A 17 -1.76 13.79 14.40
CA GLU A 17 -2.02 14.47 13.13
C GLU A 17 -3.43 14.14 12.61
N ILE A 18 -3.80 12.85 12.58
CA ILE A 18 -5.14 12.42 12.16
C ILE A 18 -6.21 12.99 13.10
N LYS A 19 -6.00 12.98 14.41
CA LYS A 19 -6.95 13.54 15.39
C LYS A 19 -7.15 15.04 15.20
N THR A 20 -6.08 15.77 14.90
CA THR A 20 -6.10 17.22 14.74
C THR A 20 -6.71 17.64 13.40
N THR A 21 -6.38 16.92 12.33
CA THR A 21 -6.77 17.28 10.96
C THR A 21 -8.09 16.63 10.53
N GLY A 22 -8.46 15.49 11.12
CA GLY A 22 -9.55 14.65 10.65
C GLY A 22 -9.24 13.94 9.31
N ILE A 23 -7.97 13.90 8.88
CA ILE A 23 -7.56 13.38 7.57
C ILE A 23 -6.64 12.18 7.75
N LEU A 24 -6.95 11.08 7.05
CA LEU A 24 -6.07 9.93 6.86
C LEU A 24 -5.54 9.94 5.42
N LYS A 25 -4.23 10.16 5.25
CA LYS A 25 -3.54 10.10 3.95
C LYS A 25 -3.08 8.67 3.67
N ALA A 26 -3.56 8.05 2.61
CA ALA A 26 -3.26 6.65 2.31
C ALA A 26 -2.73 6.46 0.89
N GLY A 27 -1.60 5.76 0.76
CA GLY A 27 -1.03 5.36 -0.53
C GLY A 27 -1.64 4.06 -1.04
N VAL A 28 -2.10 4.03 -2.29
CA VAL A 28 -2.69 2.83 -2.92
C VAL A 28 -2.29 2.76 -4.39
N ARG A 29 -1.97 1.55 -4.89
CA ARG A 29 -1.76 1.31 -6.32
C ARG A 29 -3.07 1.40 -7.08
N GLN A 30 -3.02 1.91 -8.29
CA GLN A 30 -4.21 2.03 -9.16
C GLN A 30 -4.31 0.93 -10.23
N ASP A 31 -3.33 0.03 -10.26
CA ASP A 31 -3.09 -0.96 -11.33
C ASP A 31 -2.82 -2.37 -10.75
N ALA A 32 -3.33 -2.64 -9.55
CA ALA A 32 -3.06 -3.85 -8.78
C ALA A 32 -4.36 -4.55 -8.36
N ALA A 33 -5.28 -4.76 -9.31
CA ALA A 33 -6.49 -5.54 -9.06
C ALA A 33 -6.12 -6.97 -8.61
N PRO A 34 -6.87 -7.56 -7.66
CA PRO A 34 -8.06 -7.03 -6.98
C PRO A 34 -7.77 -6.24 -5.69
N LEU A 35 -6.51 -5.91 -5.41
CA LEU A 35 -6.09 -5.35 -4.12
C LEU A 35 -6.19 -3.84 -4.06
N GLY A 36 -5.71 -3.15 -5.09
CA GLY A 36 -5.89 -1.71 -5.24
C GLY A 36 -5.91 -1.37 -6.72
N TYR A 37 -7.01 -0.80 -7.20
CA TYR A 37 -7.13 -0.41 -8.60
C TYR A 37 -8.10 0.75 -8.79
N ARG A 38 -8.02 1.41 -9.95
CA ARG A 38 -9.08 2.30 -10.42
C ARG A 38 -10.02 1.51 -11.32
N SER A 39 -11.31 1.58 -11.05
CA SER A 39 -12.35 0.96 -11.88
C SER A 39 -12.45 1.64 -13.25
N ALA A 40 -13.24 1.07 -14.16
CA ALA A 40 -13.49 1.69 -15.47
C ALA A 40 -14.13 3.08 -15.36
N LYS A 41 -14.81 3.38 -14.24
CA LYS A 41 -15.38 4.69 -13.93
C LYS A 41 -14.36 5.64 -13.28
N GLY A 42 -13.14 5.18 -13.03
CA GLY A 42 -12.11 5.92 -12.34
C GLY A 42 -12.31 5.98 -10.84
N GLU A 43 -13.11 5.10 -10.23
CA GLU A 43 -13.29 5.03 -8.78
C GLU A 43 -12.21 4.15 -8.15
N TRP A 44 -11.78 4.44 -6.94
CA TRP A 44 -10.87 3.53 -6.23
C TRP A 44 -11.65 2.30 -5.76
N GLU A 45 -11.09 1.12 -6.03
CA GLU A 45 -11.68 -0.16 -5.64
C GLU A 45 -10.59 -1.14 -5.17
N GLY A 46 -11.05 -2.21 -4.52
CA GLY A 46 -10.24 -3.35 -4.12
C GLY A 46 -10.06 -3.47 -2.61
N TYR A 47 -9.49 -4.61 -2.22
CA TYR A 47 -9.38 -4.99 -0.80
C TYR A 47 -8.67 -3.94 0.07
N CYS A 48 -7.60 -3.33 -0.42
CA CYS A 48 -6.88 -2.29 0.32
C CYS A 48 -7.71 -1.03 0.52
N PHE A 49 -8.57 -0.69 -0.44
CA PHE A 49 -9.47 0.46 -0.31
C PHE A 49 -10.47 0.24 0.82
N GLU A 50 -11.16 -0.90 0.82
CA GLU A 50 -12.10 -1.31 1.87
C GLU A 50 -11.42 -1.41 3.25
N LEU A 51 -10.21 -1.97 3.30
CA LEU A 51 -9.45 -2.09 4.54
C LEU A 51 -9.09 -0.73 5.14
N ILE A 52 -8.74 0.25 4.29
CA ILE A 52 -8.44 1.62 4.73
C ILE A 52 -9.71 2.33 5.22
N GLU A 53 -10.86 2.11 4.57
CA GLU A 53 -12.14 2.65 5.05
C GLU A 53 -12.52 2.07 6.42
N LEU A 54 -12.36 0.75 6.61
CA LEU A 54 -12.57 0.10 7.89
C LEU A 54 -11.63 0.65 8.97
N LEU A 55 -10.36 0.89 8.62
CA LEU A 55 -9.38 1.49 9.52
C LEU A 55 -9.78 2.92 9.91
N ALA A 56 -10.17 3.76 8.95
CA ALA A 56 -10.63 5.13 9.22
C ALA A 56 -11.83 5.15 10.18
N ASN A 57 -12.81 4.28 9.95
CA ASN A 57 -13.97 4.12 10.84
C ASN A 57 -13.56 3.67 12.25
N ARG A 58 -12.58 2.77 12.37
CA ARG A 58 -12.05 2.34 13.66
C ARG A 58 -11.29 3.46 14.37
N LEU A 59 -10.45 4.19 13.65
CA LEU A 59 -9.70 5.33 14.17
C LEU A 59 -10.62 6.44 14.65
N GLN A 60 -11.70 6.74 13.91
CA GLN A 60 -12.70 7.73 14.32
C GLN A 60 -13.24 7.41 15.73
N LYS A 61 -13.63 6.14 15.95
CA LYS A 61 -14.12 5.67 17.24
C LYS A 61 -13.04 5.72 18.32
N GLN A 62 -11.84 5.21 18.01
CA GLN A 62 -10.73 5.17 18.98
C GLN A 62 -10.26 6.56 19.41
N LEU A 63 -10.32 7.53 18.51
CA LEU A 63 -9.89 8.91 18.76
C LEU A 63 -11.03 9.80 19.29
N ASN A 64 -12.25 9.24 19.46
CA ASN A 64 -13.47 9.94 19.89
C ASN A 64 -13.79 11.18 19.02
N LEU A 65 -13.66 11.04 17.70
CA LEU A 65 -13.96 12.11 16.75
C LEU A 65 -15.46 12.17 16.46
N SER A 66 -16.03 13.37 16.55
CA SER A 66 -17.45 13.62 16.25
C SER A 66 -17.76 13.57 14.76
N GLN A 67 -16.77 13.80 13.91
CA GLN A 67 -16.89 13.76 12.45
C GLN A 67 -16.16 12.56 11.86
N PRO A 68 -16.65 12.00 10.73
CA PRO A 68 -15.93 10.97 9.99
C PRO A 68 -14.52 11.43 9.59
N ILE A 69 -13.55 10.53 9.68
CA ILE A 69 -12.21 10.78 9.14
C ILE A 69 -12.30 10.80 7.61
N LYS A 70 -11.88 11.91 7.00
CA LYS A 70 -11.74 12.01 5.55
C LYS A 70 -10.51 11.23 5.11
N ILE A 71 -10.65 10.40 4.09
CA ILE A 71 -9.51 9.65 3.52
C ILE A 71 -9.02 10.38 2.27
N GLU A 72 -7.73 10.64 2.21
CA GLU A 72 -7.06 11.19 1.03
C GLU A 72 -6.16 10.12 0.40
N TYR A 73 -6.62 9.59 -0.72
CA TYR A 73 -5.90 8.56 -1.46
C TYR A 73 -4.86 9.18 -2.38
N ILE A 74 -3.62 8.72 -2.24
CA ILE A 74 -2.47 9.11 -3.05
C ILE A 74 -2.01 7.90 -3.86
N LYS A 75 -1.74 8.11 -5.14
CA LYS A 75 -1.26 7.04 -6.02
C LYS A 75 0.14 6.59 -5.56
N SER A 76 0.27 5.30 -5.23
CA SER A 76 1.55 4.65 -5.05
C SER A 76 1.98 3.87 -6.31
N THR A 77 3.27 3.60 -6.40
CA THR A 77 3.94 2.84 -7.46
C THR A 77 4.94 1.87 -6.84
N LEU A 78 5.50 0.95 -7.63
CA LEU A 78 6.48 0.00 -7.12
C LEU A 78 7.74 0.69 -6.62
N GLU A 79 8.07 1.82 -7.25
CA GLU A 79 9.28 2.61 -7.03
C GLU A 79 9.15 3.57 -5.85
N ASN A 80 7.98 4.21 -5.67
CA ASN A 80 7.82 5.28 -4.66
C ASN A 80 7.13 4.86 -3.35
N ARG A 81 6.48 3.68 -3.28
CA ARG A 81 5.60 3.27 -2.16
C ARG A 81 6.25 3.37 -0.77
N GLU A 82 7.52 3.02 -0.65
CA GLU A 82 8.22 3.11 0.64
C GLU A 82 8.64 4.56 0.91
N GLN A 83 9.05 5.29 -0.13
CA GLN A 83 9.46 6.69 0.00
C GLN A 83 8.33 7.57 0.51
N ILE A 84 7.12 7.44 -0.06
CA ILE A 84 5.98 8.28 0.35
C ILE A 84 5.56 8.05 1.81
N VAL A 85 5.85 6.87 2.37
CA VAL A 85 5.64 6.58 3.80
C VAL A 85 6.76 7.20 4.64
N ARG A 86 8.04 6.98 4.27
CA ARG A 86 9.19 7.54 5.01
C ARG A 86 9.17 9.06 5.06
N ASP A 87 8.82 9.69 3.94
CA ASP A 87 8.75 11.14 3.81
C ASP A 87 7.46 11.71 4.43
N LYS A 88 6.62 10.87 5.06
CA LYS A 88 5.33 11.22 5.68
C LYS A 88 4.35 11.90 4.72
N THR A 89 4.52 11.68 3.41
CA THR A 89 3.56 12.12 2.39
C THR A 89 2.23 11.39 2.58
N VAL A 90 2.29 10.11 2.96
CA VAL A 90 1.13 9.32 3.42
C VAL A 90 1.38 8.83 4.85
N HIS A 91 0.29 8.57 5.59
CA HIS A 91 0.35 7.94 6.90
C HIS A 91 0.61 6.43 6.80
N LEU A 92 0.03 5.81 5.76
CA LEU A 92 0.16 4.38 5.47
C LEU A 92 0.07 4.11 3.97
N GLU A 93 0.54 2.93 3.56
CA GLU A 93 0.41 2.46 2.18
C GLU A 93 -0.11 1.01 2.17
N CYS A 94 -1.09 0.73 1.30
CA CYS A 94 -1.65 -0.61 1.10
C CYS A 94 -1.67 -0.96 -0.39
N SER A 95 -0.85 -1.95 -0.76
CA SER A 95 -0.69 -2.47 -2.12
C SER A 95 -0.09 -3.89 -2.07
N PRO A 96 0.05 -4.61 -3.21
CA PRO A 96 0.81 -5.87 -3.32
C PRO A 96 2.30 -5.68 -3.03
N ASN A 97 2.61 -5.49 -1.76
CA ASN A 97 3.95 -5.30 -1.25
C ASN A 97 4.46 -6.59 -0.67
N THR A 98 5.75 -6.84 -0.90
CA THR A 98 6.47 -7.93 -0.27
C THR A 98 6.97 -7.49 1.09
N VAL A 99 6.60 -8.22 2.16
CA VAL A 99 7.20 -8.02 3.48
C VAL A 99 8.63 -8.54 3.50
N THR A 100 9.56 -7.66 3.80
CA THR A 100 10.99 -7.97 4.00
C THR A 100 11.30 -8.26 5.46
N ARG A 101 12.17 -9.25 5.73
CA ARG A 101 12.62 -9.54 7.12
C ARG A 101 13.40 -8.37 7.74
N THR A 102 14.09 -7.59 6.90
CA THR A 102 14.83 -6.39 7.30
C THR A 102 14.22 -5.21 6.55
N PRO A 103 13.16 -4.58 7.08
CA PRO A 103 12.59 -3.37 6.48
C PRO A 103 13.64 -2.26 6.36
N GLN A 104 13.44 -1.36 5.40
CA GLN A 104 14.19 -0.11 5.35
C GLN A 104 13.90 0.73 6.59
N SER A 105 14.86 1.55 7.01
CA SER A 105 14.68 2.48 8.14
C SER A 105 13.43 3.35 7.94
N GLY A 106 12.65 3.53 9.01
CA GLY A 106 11.40 4.30 8.96
C GLY A 106 10.19 3.55 8.39
N ILE A 107 10.33 2.27 8.05
CA ILE A 107 9.22 1.43 7.56
C ILE A 107 8.90 0.34 8.58
N VAL A 108 7.63 0.24 8.96
CA VAL A 108 7.09 -0.94 9.65
C VAL A 108 5.89 -1.51 8.89
N TYR A 109 5.72 -2.81 9.02
CA TYR A 109 4.67 -3.58 8.37
C TYR A 109 3.59 -3.94 9.38
N SER A 110 2.33 -3.94 8.96
CA SER A 110 1.23 -4.54 9.71
C SER A 110 1.35 -6.05 9.75
N ASP A 111 0.43 -6.68 10.49
CA ASP A 111 0.16 -8.09 10.32
C ASP A 111 -0.24 -8.41 8.89
N ARG A 112 0.08 -9.63 8.48
CA ARG A 112 -0.12 -10.12 7.12
C ARG A 112 -1.59 -10.47 6.94
N PHE A 113 -2.19 -9.95 5.89
CA PHE A 113 -3.59 -10.25 5.54
C PHE A 113 -3.72 -11.06 4.25
N LEU A 114 -2.66 -11.15 3.43
CA LEU A 114 -2.62 -11.98 2.22
C LEU A 114 -1.26 -12.66 2.04
N ILE A 115 -1.31 -13.91 1.57
CA ILE A 115 -0.13 -14.71 1.20
C ILE A 115 -0.35 -15.21 -0.23
N THR A 116 0.61 -14.98 -1.12
CA THR A 116 0.54 -15.41 -2.52
C THR A 116 1.90 -15.85 -3.08
N GLY A 117 1.86 -16.47 -4.25
CA GLY A 117 3.03 -16.94 -4.99
C GLY A 117 3.20 -16.24 -6.33
N VAL A 118 4.40 -16.34 -6.91
CA VAL A 118 4.65 -15.90 -8.28
C VAL A 118 4.31 -17.03 -9.25
N TYR A 119 3.42 -16.73 -10.19
CA TYR A 119 3.01 -17.64 -11.25
C TYR A 119 3.31 -17.02 -12.61
N LEU A 120 3.55 -17.87 -13.61
CA LEU A 120 3.74 -17.44 -14.99
C LEU A 120 2.41 -17.54 -15.74
N LEU A 121 1.93 -16.40 -16.25
CA LEU A 121 0.82 -16.40 -17.20
C LEU A 121 1.38 -16.67 -18.59
N VAL A 122 0.97 -17.79 -19.17
CA VAL A 122 1.47 -18.29 -20.46
C VAL A 122 0.31 -18.48 -21.41
N ARG A 123 0.52 -18.21 -22.69
CA ARG A 123 -0.46 -18.59 -23.70
C ARG A 123 -0.57 -20.12 -23.77
N PRO A 124 -1.76 -20.69 -24.03
CA PRO A 124 -1.94 -22.15 -24.04
C PRO A 124 -1.00 -22.90 -25.00
N ASP A 125 -0.70 -22.31 -26.15
CA ASP A 125 0.23 -22.81 -27.17
C ASP A 125 1.70 -22.83 -26.71
N ASN A 126 2.05 -22.06 -25.68
CA ASN A 126 3.42 -21.94 -25.17
C ASN A 126 3.71 -22.81 -23.93
N LYS A 127 2.76 -23.65 -23.49
CA LYS A 127 2.88 -24.45 -22.26
C LYS A 127 4.12 -25.36 -22.24
N GLY A 128 4.56 -25.87 -23.39
CA GLY A 128 5.72 -26.77 -23.51
C GLY A 128 7.08 -26.10 -23.37
N TYR A 129 7.16 -24.76 -23.46
CA TYR A 129 8.44 -24.01 -23.44
C TYR A 129 8.79 -23.43 -22.07
N ILE A 130 7.91 -23.58 -21.09
CA ILE A 130 8.02 -22.92 -19.79
C ILE A 130 8.40 -23.95 -18.74
N ASN A 131 9.61 -23.81 -18.21
CA ASN A 131 10.10 -24.57 -17.08
C ASN A 131 10.18 -23.67 -15.84
N PRO A 132 9.21 -23.72 -14.90
CA PRO A 132 9.20 -22.89 -13.70
C PRO A 132 10.36 -23.17 -12.72
N SER A 133 10.98 -24.36 -12.80
CA SER A 133 12.12 -24.76 -11.99
C SER A 133 13.48 -24.50 -12.67
N GLY A 134 13.48 -24.02 -13.92
CA GLY A 134 14.70 -23.68 -14.68
C GLY A 134 14.87 -22.17 -14.88
N ALA A 135 16.11 -21.73 -15.09
CA ALA A 135 16.43 -20.35 -15.47
C ALA A 135 15.88 -20.03 -16.88
N ALA A 136 14.62 -19.66 -16.98
CA ALA A 136 13.98 -19.24 -18.22
C ALA A 136 14.55 -17.86 -18.64
N ARG A 137 15.59 -17.89 -19.48
CA ARG A 137 16.42 -16.71 -19.82
C ARG A 137 16.08 -16.09 -21.18
N LYS A 138 15.05 -16.56 -21.89
CA LYS A 138 14.60 -15.96 -23.15
C LYS A 138 13.07 -15.92 -23.17
N TYR A 139 12.51 -14.78 -23.60
CA TYR A 139 11.09 -14.55 -23.90
C TYR A 139 10.15 -14.09 -22.77
N PHE A 140 10.64 -13.50 -21.67
CA PHE A 140 9.76 -12.71 -20.80
C PHE A 140 9.61 -11.29 -21.35
N HIS A 141 8.40 -10.92 -21.75
CA HIS A 141 8.01 -9.51 -21.84
C HIS A 141 8.04 -8.91 -20.42
N ARG A 142 8.41 -7.62 -20.31
CA ARG A 142 8.55 -6.85 -19.05
C ARG A 142 7.56 -7.34 -17.99
N CYS A 143 8.03 -8.19 -17.08
CA CYS A 143 7.31 -8.44 -15.83
C CYS A 143 7.12 -7.08 -15.15
N ALA A 144 6.01 -6.86 -14.43
CA ALA A 144 5.91 -5.71 -13.54
C ALA A 144 7.24 -5.59 -12.77
N SER A 145 7.93 -4.47 -12.92
CA SER A 145 9.31 -4.29 -12.48
C SER A 145 9.43 -4.66 -10.99
N GLY A 146 10.18 -5.71 -10.66
CA GLY A 146 10.49 -6.08 -9.27
C GLY A 146 9.83 -7.35 -8.69
N PHE A 147 9.09 -8.14 -9.47
CA PHE A 147 8.34 -9.30 -8.94
C PHE A 147 9.05 -10.67 -8.96
N PHE A 148 10.29 -10.81 -9.42
CA PHE A 148 10.93 -12.13 -9.56
C PHE A 148 11.88 -12.48 -8.41
N ASN A 149 11.35 -13.07 -7.33
CA ASN A 149 12.09 -13.80 -6.30
C ASN A 149 11.22 -14.98 -5.79
N PRO A 150 11.57 -16.25 -6.05
CA PRO A 150 10.67 -17.41 -5.89
C PRO A 150 10.37 -17.84 -4.44
N LYS A 151 10.54 -16.98 -3.44
CA LYS A 151 10.27 -17.30 -2.03
C LYS A 151 9.01 -16.56 -1.58
N VAL A 152 7.91 -17.31 -1.42
CA VAL A 152 6.62 -16.96 -0.79
C VAL A 152 6.50 -15.51 -0.30
N TYR A 153 5.58 -14.76 -0.92
CA TYR A 153 5.40 -13.35 -0.64
C TYR A 153 4.25 -13.12 0.35
N TYR A 154 4.55 -12.33 1.37
CA TYR A 154 3.58 -11.86 2.36
C TYR A 154 3.22 -10.41 2.07
N GLN A 155 1.96 -10.04 2.28
CA GLN A 155 1.46 -8.69 2.06
C GLN A 155 0.84 -8.10 3.33
N SER A 156 1.24 -6.86 3.63
CA SER A 156 0.79 -6.10 4.80
C SER A 156 0.77 -4.60 4.49
N ILE A 157 0.04 -3.83 5.31
CA ILE A 157 -0.02 -2.37 5.25
C ILE A 157 1.29 -1.84 5.81
N PHE A 158 1.91 -0.88 5.15
CA PHE A 158 3.01 -0.12 5.75
C PHE A 158 2.44 0.97 6.65
N SER A 159 2.87 1.04 7.91
CA SER A 159 2.61 2.19 8.77
C SER A 159 3.93 2.89 9.07
N CYS A 160 3.94 4.21 9.17
CA CYS A 160 5.08 4.90 9.77
C CYS A 160 5.03 4.65 11.29
N SER A 161 6.08 4.05 11.86
CA SER A 161 6.21 3.91 13.32
C SER A 161 6.61 5.26 13.91
N THR A 162 5.92 5.68 14.96
CA THR A 162 6.33 6.79 15.83
C THR A 162 6.81 6.20 17.14
N HIS A 163 8.13 6.28 17.34
CA HIS A 163 8.94 5.84 18.48
C HIS A 163 8.98 4.32 18.76
#